data_AF-G7GKY4-F1
#
_entry.id   AF-G7GKY4-F1
#
_cell.length_a   1.000
_cell.length_b   1.000
_cell.length_c   1.000
_cell.angle_alpha   90.00
_cell.angle_beta   90.00
_cell.angle_gamma   90.00
#
_symmetry.space_group_name_H-M   'P 1'
#
loop_
_entity.id
_entity.type
_entity.pdbx_description
1 polymer ?
#
loop_
_entity_poly.entity_id
_entity_poly.type
_entity_poly.pdbx_seq_one_letter_code
_entity_poly.pdbx_strand_id
1 'polypeptide(L)'
;MVTDAADHGGTTAPAVDGGPHTAGPDTSGTDTSGTDTSGSDSTGTVGAGFAEVDAGGGYVSPRRYAVDDRTLVDRVVPSWNDDVAAGAATPIGGGLGRHAAVGRSRWVTPLRVLLALALCVTALSWFGKAACLQTTTTTTPAGTETRLTNDNQRQFTNLCYSDVLALYRAEKLNRGNTFPYKTFWHENADPAAKPGEGEQVKRYMEYPVLTGLYMYGAAKLAQWWDAAHENWGIPAPYVSVGYFDIAALGLLAFWLITIWATALTARARIWAAWIAALSPLVLVHAFTNFDAIATGFLALALLSWSRRRPWLAGVFIGLGTAAKLYPLLLLVALLLLCWRAGAVREFSRTAAAAVATWVVVNLPIAILYPSGWLEFFRFNSDRGADPDSVYRILSDSIGFTWNIDLLNAVSLLGMVALAIALAVVVLRAPLRPRVAQVLFLAVAGFLLINKVWSPQYSLWLVPLAVLAIPHTRLLFAWMIIDALVWIPRMSLFLDAERRWLPDEWFTATVMVRALMVVALCVVVLWQIWHPAEDLVRTGAGRVASGPGSHSDGRVRYDDPAGGVLDGAPDRLGRWTKRRKAPVVYPWSLSPAPALSVEALSVDELSVEELSGGASSRSTGTIQPE
;
A
#
# COMPACT_ATOMS: atom_id res chain seq x y z
N MET A 1 -21.92 -11.65 -49.40
CA MET A 1 -21.71 -11.50 -50.85
C MET A 1 -20.36 -12.10 -51.20
N VAL A 2 -20.24 -12.60 -52.42
CA VAL A 2 -19.04 -13.13 -53.11
C VAL A 2 -18.77 -12.11 -54.26
N THR A 3 -17.58 -11.81 -54.78
CA THR A 3 -16.45 -12.62 -55.30
C THR A 3 -15.18 -11.74 -55.47
N ASP A 4 -13.99 -12.33 -55.50
CA ASP A 4 -12.82 -12.17 -56.44
C ASP A 4 -12.35 -10.80 -57.01
N ALA A 5 -11.09 -10.59 -57.49
CA ALA A 5 -9.76 -11.24 -57.28
C ALA A 5 -8.63 -10.49 -58.08
N ALA A 6 -7.35 -10.76 -57.75
CA ALA A 6 -6.12 -10.63 -58.59
C ALA A 6 -5.68 -9.23 -59.11
N ASP A 7 -4.42 -8.87 -59.46
CA ASP A 7 -3.02 -9.31 -59.17
C ASP A 7 -2.07 -8.12 -59.58
N HIS A 8 -0.72 -8.03 -59.52
CA HIS A 8 0.48 -8.88 -59.28
C HIS A 8 1.39 -8.16 -58.23
N GLY A 9 2.68 -8.44 -57.91
CA GLY A 9 3.77 -9.28 -58.46
C GLY A 9 4.89 -8.43 -59.13
N GLY A 10 6.20 -8.55 -58.83
CA GLY A 10 6.91 -9.45 -57.89
C GLY A 10 8.43 -9.19 -57.72
N THR A 11 9.09 -10.12 -57.01
CA THR A 11 10.55 -10.39 -56.74
C THR A 11 11.64 -9.83 -57.69
N THR A 12 12.91 -9.61 -57.30
CA THR A 12 13.89 -10.54 -56.65
C THR A 12 15.09 -9.86 -55.92
N ALA A 13 15.92 -10.68 -55.23
CA ALA A 13 17.33 -10.43 -54.85
C ALA A 13 18.23 -11.51 -55.55
N PRO A 14 19.60 -11.58 -55.50
CA PRO A 14 20.42 -11.58 -54.25
C PRO A 14 21.93 -11.15 -54.42
N ALA A 15 22.77 -11.61 -53.48
CA ALA A 15 24.20 -11.99 -53.63
C ALA A 15 25.33 -11.08 -53.07
N VAL A 16 26.49 -11.71 -52.87
CA VAL A 16 27.68 -11.33 -52.07
C VAL A 16 28.93 -11.63 -52.90
N ASP A 17 30.02 -10.83 -52.78
CA ASP A 17 31.38 -11.23 -52.33
C ASP A 17 32.44 -10.14 -52.62
N GLY A 18 33.66 -10.26 -52.07
CA GLY A 18 34.87 -9.60 -52.57
C GLY A 18 35.65 -8.73 -51.56
N GLY A 19 36.96 -9.01 -51.43
CA GLY A 19 37.91 -8.27 -50.58
C GLY A 19 39.12 -7.66 -51.35
N PRO A 20 40.34 -7.66 -50.79
CA PRO A 20 40.94 -6.39 -50.32
C PRO A 20 42.32 -6.05 -50.93
N HIS A 21 42.82 -4.82 -50.67
CA HIS A 21 44.18 -4.39 -51.03
C HIS A 21 44.86 -3.47 -49.98
N THR A 22 46.16 -3.20 -50.18
CA THR A 22 47.16 -2.88 -49.14
C THR A 22 48.14 -1.77 -49.54
N ALA A 23 48.63 -0.92 -48.61
CA ALA A 23 50.00 -0.36 -48.59
C ALA A 23 50.29 0.56 -47.37
N GLY A 24 51.57 0.67 -47.02
CA GLY A 24 52.25 1.79 -46.32
C GLY A 24 53.62 2.01 -47.01
N PRO A 25 54.70 2.50 -46.37
CA PRO A 25 54.87 3.15 -45.05
C PRO A 25 55.79 4.42 -45.11
N ASP A 26 56.42 4.81 -43.99
CA ASP A 26 57.70 5.59 -43.88
C ASP A 26 57.76 7.07 -44.35
N THR A 27 58.66 7.99 -43.91
CA THR A 27 59.74 8.02 -42.88
C THR A 27 60.14 9.48 -42.49
N SER A 28 60.70 9.70 -41.29
CA SER A 28 61.60 10.84 -40.88
C SER A 28 61.09 12.31 -40.94
N GLY A 29 61.64 13.30 -40.20
CA GLY A 29 62.66 13.29 -39.12
C GLY A 29 63.11 14.70 -38.67
N THR A 30 63.85 14.77 -37.54
CA THR A 30 64.75 15.86 -37.05
C THR A 30 64.29 17.33 -36.92
N ASP A 31 64.23 17.79 -35.66
CA ASP A 31 64.77 19.04 -35.07
C ASP A 31 65.05 20.29 -35.90
N THR A 32 64.65 21.47 -35.37
CA THR A 32 65.63 22.51 -34.95
C THR A 32 65.04 23.54 -33.97
N SER A 33 65.92 24.28 -33.29
CA SER A 33 65.64 25.23 -32.19
C SER A 33 65.38 26.67 -32.65
N GLY A 34 64.59 27.43 -31.88
CA GLY A 34 64.54 28.89 -31.97
C GLY A 34 63.78 29.54 -30.80
N THR A 35 64.47 30.42 -30.05
CA THR A 35 63.83 31.41 -29.16
C THR A 35 63.39 32.63 -30.01
N ASP A 36 62.38 33.45 -29.69
CA ASP A 36 62.30 34.27 -28.47
C ASP A 36 60.99 35.11 -28.38
N THR A 37 60.78 35.75 -27.22
CA THR A 37 59.99 36.99 -26.97
C THR A 37 58.45 37.11 -27.17
N SER A 38 57.82 37.69 -26.13
CA SER A 38 56.66 38.63 -26.12
C SER A 38 55.31 38.27 -26.77
N GLY A 39 54.42 37.67 -25.96
CA GLY A 39 53.21 38.33 -25.41
C GLY A 39 52.17 39.01 -26.34
N SER A 40 50.94 38.49 -26.30
CA SER A 40 49.70 39.28 -26.41
C SER A 40 48.50 38.52 -25.79
N ASP A 41 47.53 39.25 -25.25
CA ASP A 41 46.25 38.67 -24.80
C ASP A 41 45.40 38.24 -26.00
N SER A 42 44.83 37.03 -25.96
CA SER A 42 43.59 36.73 -26.69
C SER A 42 42.83 35.55 -26.06
N THR A 43 41.51 35.59 -26.18
CA THR A 43 40.59 34.67 -25.49
C THR A 43 40.32 33.40 -26.28
N GLY A 44 40.17 32.27 -25.56
CA GLY A 44 39.11 31.31 -25.88
C GLY A 44 39.47 30.08 -26.73
N THR A 45 40.28 29.17 -26.18
CA THR A 45 40.19 27.75 -26.55
C THR A 45 39.98 26.91 -25.28
N VAL A 46 38.87 26.18 -25.21
CA VAL A 46 38.66 25.15 -24.17
C VAL A 46 39.49 23.93 -24.54
N GLY A 47 40.77 23.95 -24.15
CA GLY A 47 41.67 22.81 -24.32
C GLY A 47 41.13 21.58 -23.60
N ALA A 48 41.29 20.40 -24.19
CA ALA A 48 40.92 19.14 -23.55
C ALA A 48 41.69 19.01 -22.22
N GLY A 49 40.96 18.80 -21.13
CA GLY A 49 41.56 18.73 -19.79
C GLY A 49 42.46 17.52 -19.66
N PHE A 50 43.78 17.75 -19.70
CA PHE A 50 44.78 16.73 -19.38
C PHE A 50 44.50 16.18 -17.99
N ALA A 51 44.38 14.85 -17.87
CA ALA A 51 44.37 14.20 -16.58
C ALA A 51 45.79 14.25 -16.01
N GLU A 52 46.00 15.05 -14.97
CA GLU A 52 47.26 15.13 -14.26
C GLU A 52 47.57 13.75 -13.63
N VAL A 53 48.81 13.28 -13.79
CA VAL A 53 49.24 11.96 -13.33
C VAL A 53 50.27 12.17 -12.23
N ASP A 54 50.00 11.62 -11.06
CA ASP A 54 50.90 11.69 -9.90
C ASP A 54 52.21 10.93 -10.17
N ALA A 55 53.28 11.23 -9.44
CA ALA A 55 54.61 10.65 -9.63
C ALA A 55 54.65 9.11 -9.48
N GLY A 56 53.61 8.49 -8.90
CA GLY A 56 53.39 7.04 -8.85
C GLY A 56 52.60 6.44 -10.03
N GLY A 57 52.29 7.21 -11.08
CA GLY A 57 51.51 6.74 -12.23
C GLY A 57 49.98 6.71 -12.03
N GLY A 58 49.47 7.36 -10.98
CA GLY A 58 48.04 7.40 -10.65
C GLY A 58 47.32 8.61 -11.24
N TYR A 59 46.11 8.42 -11.78
CA TYR A 59 45.25 9.51 -12.25
C TYR A 59 44.80 10.41 -11.08
N VAL A 60 45.16 11.70 -11.13
CA VAL A 60 44.69 12.71 -10.18
C VAL A 60 43.30 13.19 -10.59
N SER A 61 42.37 13.26 -9.63
CA SER A 61 41.06 13.87 -9.84
C SER A 61 41.22 15.41 -9.89
N PRO A 62 40.79 16.11 -10.96
CA PRO A 62 40.85 17.58 -11.05
C PRO A 62 39.86 18.30 -10.09
N ARG A 63 39.18 17.55 -9.23
CA ARG A 63 38.45 18.06 -8.06
C ARG A 63 38.96 17.36 -6.81
N ARG A 64 39.19 18.14 -5.74
CA ARG A 64 39.43 17.61 -4.38
C ARG A 64 38.33 16.60 -4.02
N TYR A 65 38.71 15.55 -3.29
CA TYR A 65 37.75 14.60 -2.71
C TYR A 65 36.66 15.33 -1.92
N ALA A 66 35.42 14.84 -2.02
CA ALA A 66 34.32 15.38 -1.24
C ALA A 66 34.57 15.12 0.25
N VAL A 67 34.59 16.18 1.06
CA VAL A 67 34.86 16.13 2.51
C VAL A 67 33.84 15.28 3.28
N ASP A 68 32.65 15.11 2.70
CA ASP A 68 31.66 14.12 3.12
C ASP A 68 31.65 12.99 2.07
N ASP A 69 32.04 11.78 2.46
CA ASP A 69 32.06 10.58 1.62
C ASP A 69 30.78 9.72 1.79
N ARG A 70 29.95 10.05 2.78
CA ARG A 70 28.84 9.20 3.24
C ARG A 70 27.85 8.92 2.13
N THR A 71 27.62 7.64 1.89
CA THR A 71 26.67 7.12 0.91
C THR A 71 25.85 6.00 1.54
N LEU A 72 24.61 5.81 1.09
CA LEU A 72 23.70 4.82 1.67
C LEU A 72 23.89 3.45 1.01
N VAL A 73 25.03 2.85 1.34
CA VAL A 73 25.60 1.57 0.86
C VAL A 73 24.91 0.31 1.41
N ASP A 74 23.67 0.46 1.88
CA ASP A 74 22.80 -0.62 2.42
C ASP A 74 21.45 -0.72 1.68
N ARG A 75 21.30 -0.06 0.52
CA ARG A 75 20.03 0.02 -0.23
C ARG A 75 20.04 -0.82 -1.50
N VAL A 76 19.02 -1.65 -1.65
CA VAL A 76 18.75 -2.38 -2.90
C VAL A 76 18.33 -1.39 -3.99
N VAL A 77 19.01 -1.47 -5.14
CA VAL A 77 18.75 -0.64 -6.32
C VAL A 77 17.83 -1.39 -7.29
N PRO A 78 16.57 -0.95 -7.51
CA PRO A 78 15.64 -1.69 -8.37
C PRO A 78 16.13 -1.84 -9.81
N SER A 79 16.64 -0.76 -10.42
CA SER A 79 17.12 -0.72 -11.80
C SER A 79 18.43 -1.47 -12.07
N TRP A 80 18.95 -2.23 -11.10
CA TRP A 80 20.05 -3.20 -11.26
C TRP A 80 19.60 -4.67 -11.15
N ASN A 81 18.38 -4.92 -10.68
CA ASN A 81 17.93 -6.25 -10.25
C ASN A 81 16.50 -6.60 -10.72
N ASP A 82 15.82 -5.68 -11.42
CA ASP A 82 14.45 -5.85 -11.93
C ASP A 82 14.29 -5.13 -13.28
N ASP A 83 13.99 -5.88 -14.34
CA ASP A 83 13.85 -5.37 -15.71
C ASP A 83 12.75 -4.30 -15.85
N VAL A 84 11.66 -4.41 -15.09
CA VAL A 84 10.53 -3.49 -15.15
C VAL A 84 10.94 -2.17 -14.52
N ALA A 85 11.63 -2.21 -13.38
CA ALA A 85 12.17 -1.02 -12.73
C ALA A 85 13.35 -0.39 -13.51
N ALA A 86 14.12 -1.19 -14.25
CA ALA A 86 15.15 -0.70 -15.17
C ALA A 86 14.52 0.00 -16.39
N GLY A 87 13.57 -0.65 -17.07
CA GLY A 87 12.86 -0.08 -18.22
C GLY A 87 12.06 1.17 -17.87
N ALA A 88 11.38 1.18 -16.71
CA ALA A 88 10.66 2.36 -16.21
C ALA A 88 11.59 3.52 -15.82
N ALA A 89 12.88 3.27 -15.58
CA ALA A 89 13.86 4.33 -15.32
C ALA A 89 14.39 4.97 -16.62
N THR A 90 14.36 4.27 -17.77
CA THR A 90 14.88 4.76 -19.05
C THR A 90 14.32 6.14 -19.47
N PRO A 91 13.00 6.42 -19.42
CA PRO A 91 12.45 7.72 -19.79
C PRO A 91 12.86 8.89 -18.88
N ILE A 92 13.36 8.60 -17.68
CA ILE A 92 13.73 9.59 -16.65
C ILE A 92 15.24 9.65 -16.38
N GLY A 93 16.06 9.22 -17.36
CA GLY A 93 17.52 9.29 -17.31
C GLY A 93 18.25 7.96 -17.12
N GLY A 94 17.52 6.84 -17.05
CA GLY A 94 18.09 5.49 -17.00
C GLY A 94 18.31 4.94 -15.59
N GLY A 95 18.88 3.72 -15.54
CA GLY A 95 19.24 3.05 -14.30
C GLY A 95 20.33 3.79 -13.52
N LEU A 96 20.46 3.48 -12.22
CA LEU A 96 21.47 4.11 -11.37
C LEU A 96 22.89 3.85 -11.90
N GLY A 97 23.70 4.90 -12.10
CA GLY A 97 25.09 4.72 -12.53
C GLY A 97 25.95 3.97 -11.52
N ARG A 98 26.90 3.15 -11.99
CA ARG A 98 27.81 2.33 -11.14
C ARG A 98 28.56 3.13 -10.06
N HIS A 99 28.81 4.42 -10.31
CA HIS A 99 29.54 5.33 -9.42
C HIS A 99 28.63 6.39 -8.79
N ALA A 100 27.31 6.21 -8.83
CA ALA A 100 26.36 7.20 -8.31
C ALA A 100 26.30 7.19 -6.78
N ALA A 101 26.48 8.37 -6.17
CA ALA A 101 26.53 8.53 -4.72
C ALA A 101 25.13 8.51 -4.06
N VAL A 102 24.63 7.30 -3.76
CA VAL A 102 23.28 7.07 -3.22
C VAL A 102 23.08 7.79 -1.87
N GLY A 103 21.93 8.46 -1.72
CA GLY A 103 21.48 9.03 -0.45
C GLY A 103 21.84 10.50 -0.20
N ARG A 104 22.60 11.14 -1.09
CA ARG A 104 23.04 12.55 -0.91
C ARG A 104 21.99 13.61 -1.26
N SER A 105 20.89 13.24 -1.93
CA SER A 105 19.82 14.18 -2.28
C SER A 105 18.98 14.54 -1.06
N ARG A 106 19.08 15.80 -0.61
CA ARG A 106 18.27 16.35 0.49
C ARG A 106 16.78 16.45 0.13
N TRP A 107 16.47 16.69 -1.15
CA TRP A 107 15.10 16.93 -1.61
C TRP A 107 14.41 15.69 -2.17
N VAL A 108 15.11 14.90 -3.01
CA VAL A 108 14.56 13.72 -3.68
C VAL A 108 14.99 12.45 -2.94
N THR A 109 14.29 12.16 -1.84
CA THR A 109 14.46 10.90 -1.10
C THR A 109 13.52 9.83 -1.65
N PRO A 110 13.86 8.51 -1.58
CA PRO A 110 12.97 7.45 -2.04
C PRO A 110 11.57 7.52 -1.43
N LEU A 111 11.49 7.90 -0.15
CA LEU A 111 10.22 8.05 0.57
C LEU A 111 9.34 9.17 0.00
N ARG A 112 9.93 10.32 -0.35
CA ARG A 112 9.20 11.43 -0.99
C ARG A 112 8.72 11.06 -2.39
N VAL A 113 9.53 10.33 -3.17
CA VAL A 113 9.12 9.82 -4.49
C VAL A 113 7.96 8.82 -4.35
N LEU A 114 8.06 7.85 -3.43
CA LEU A 114 7.00 6.86 -3.17
C LEU A 114 5.67 7.51 -2.76
N LEU A 115 5.72 8.56 -1.93
CA LEU A 115 4.54 9.32 -1.53
C LEU A 115 3.97 10.17 -2.67
N ALA A 116 4.82 10.75 -3.54
CA ALA A 116 4.38 11.47 -4.73
C ALA A 116 3.70 10.54 -5.75
N LEU A 117 4.26 9.35 -6.00
CA LEU A 117 3.64 8.33 -6.86
C LEU A 117 2.27 7.88 -6.32
N ALA A 118 2.17 7.67 -5.00
CA ALA A 118 0.92 7.33 -4.33
C ALA A 118 -0.11 8.46 -4.46
N LEU A 119 0.28 9.72 -4.22
CA LEU A 119 -0.54 10.92 -4.42
C LEU A 119 -1.11 10.98 -5.84
N CYS A 120 -0.28 10.78 -6.87
CA CYS A 120 -0.72 10.79 -8.27
C CYS A 120 -1.77 9.70 -8.56
N VAL A 121 -1.56 8.45 -8.10
CA VAL A 121 -2.53 7.37 -8.33
C VAL A 121 -3.82 7.56 -7.53
N THR A 122 -3.76 8.10 -6.31
CA THR A 122 -4.97 8.48 -5.59
C THR A 122 -5.70 9.66 -6.25
N ALA A 123 -5.00 10.65 -6.81
CA ALA A 123 -5.65 11.74 -7.55
C ALA A 123 -6.41 11.20 -8.77
N LEU A 124 -5.79 10.29 -9.54
CA LEU A 124 -6.46 9.57 -10.62
C LEU A 124 -7.65 8.74 -10.13
N SER A 125 -7.57 8.14 -8.95
CA SER A 125 -8.69 7.43 -8.32
C SER A 125 -9.86 8.37 -8.01
N TRP A 126 -9.59 9.57 -7.47
CA TRP A 126 -10.60 10.60 -7.22
C TRP A 126 -11.26 11.07 -8.54
N PHE A 127 -10.47 11.33 -9.59
CA PHE A 127 -11.01 11.65 -10.91
C PHE A 127 -11.89 10.51 -11.48
N GLY A 128 -11.55 9.25 -11.22
CA GLY A 128 -12.39 8.09 -11.53
C GLY A 128 -13.74 8.06 -10.77
N LYS A 129 -13.85 8.76 -9.64
CA LYS A 129 -15.11 8.95 -8.90
C LYS A 129 -15.86 10.24 -9.29
N ALA A 130 -15.19 11.23 -9.88
CA ALA A 130 -15.76 12.55 -10.18
C ALA A 130 -17.03 12.53 -11.07
N ALA A 131 -17.22 11.51 -11.91
CA ALA A 131 -18.45 11.32 -12.69
C ALA A 131 -19.70 11.04 -11.83
N CYS A 132 -19.51 10.53 -10.60
CA CYS A 132 -20.55 10.30 -9.60
C CYS A 132 -20.76 11.48 -8.65
N LEU A 133 -19.85 12.47 -8.66
CA LEU A 133 -19.95 13.69 -7.86
C LEU A 133 -20.73 14.80 -8.57
N GLN A 134 -21.17 14.55 -9.80
CA GLN A 134 -21.96 15.49 -10.59
C GLN A 134 -23.33 15.69 -9.95
N THR A 135 -23.79 16.95 -9.94
CA THR A 135 -25.10 17.34 -9.40
C THR A 135 -26.01 17.93 -10.46
N THR A 136 -27.31 17.71 -10.30
CA THR A 136 -28.35 18.34 -11.10
C THR A 136 -29.32 19.05 -10.15
N THR A 137 -29.65 20.29 -10.51
CA THR A 137 -30.64 21.11 -9.83
C THR A 137 -31.92 21.10 -10.65
N THR A 138 -33.07 20.91 -10.00
CA THR A 138 -34.38 20.87 -10.66
C THR A 138 -35.33 21.81 -9.93
N THR A 139 -35.80 22.84 -10.64
CA THR A 139 -36.80 23.79 -10.14
C THR A 139 -38.19 23.25 -10.43
N THR A 140 -38.95 22.99 -9.38
CA THR A 140 -40.36 22.57 -9.45
C THR A 140 -41.25 23.66 -8.86
N PRO A 141 -42.58 23.62 -9.08
CA PRO A 141 -43.52 24.52 -8.39
C PRO A 141 -43.50 24.41 -6.85
N ALA A 142 -42.96 23.31 -6.29
CA ALA A 142 -42.78 23.10 -4.85
C ALA A 142 -41.42 23.60 -4.32
N GLY A 143 -40.52 24.07 -5.19
CA GLY A 143 -39.19 24.54 -4.85
C GLY A 143 -38.07 23.96 -5.72
N THR A 144 -36.85 24.42 -5.46
CA THR A 144 -35.63 24.03 -6.16
C THR A 144 -34.89 22.96 -5.36
N GLU A 145 -34.75 21.74 -5.91
CA GLU A 145 -33.96 20.67 -5.29
C GLU A 145 -32.65 20.43 -6.06
N THR A 146 -31.53 20.33 -5.34
CA THR A 146 -30.24 19.88 -5.89
C THR A 146 -29.94 18.46 -5.39
N ARG A 147 -29.63 17.55 -6.33
CA ARG A 147 -29.33 16.13 -6.07
C ARG A 147 -28.13 15.66 -6.90
N LEU A 148 -27.56 14.52 -6.52
CA LEU A 148 -26.54 13.82 -7.33
C LEU A 148 -27.18 13.22 -8.59
N THR A 149 -26.49 13.31 -9.73
CA THR A 149 -26.99 12.90 -11.05
C THR A 149 -26.81 11.39 -11.29
N ASN A 150 -27.45 10.58 -10.45
CA ASN A 150 -27.42 9.10 -10.54
C ASN A 150 -28.43 8.53 -11.56
N ASP A 151 -28.92 9.38 -12.48
CA ASP A 151 -29.91 9.01 -13.49
C ASP A 151 -29.37 7.95 -14.44
N ASN A 152 -30.24 7.03 -14.88
CA ASN A 152 -29.88 5.84 -15.65
C ASN A 152 -28.73 5.02 -15.03
N GLN A 153 -28.74 4.92 -13.69
CA GLN A 153 -27.77 4.17 -12.89
C GLN A 153 -26.30 4.56 -13.15
N ARG A 154 -26.05 5.85 -13.43
CA ARG A 154 -24.72 6.41 -13.77
C ARG A 154 -23.58 5.87 -12.90
N GLN A 155 -23.83 5.64 -11.61
CA GLN A 155 -22.82 5.14 -10.68
C GLN A 155 -22.23 3.78 -11.07
N PHE A 156 -23.03 2.92 -11.70
CA PHE A 156 -22.58 1.65 -12.25
C PHE A 156 -22.10 1.86 -13.70
N THR A 157 -22.87 2.57 -14.53
CA THR A 157 -22.59 2.86 -15.95
C THR A 157 -21.21 3.48 -16.20
N ASN A 158 -20.80 4.42 -15.35
CA ASN A 158 -19.52 5.11 -15.46
C ASN A 158 -18.43 4.49 -14.55
N LEU A 159 -18.68 3.30 -13.97
CA LEU A 159 -17.81 2.58 -13.03
C LEU A 159 -17.39 3.39 -11.78
N CYS A 160 -18.06 4.52 -11.50
CA CYS A 160 -17.64 5.50 -10.50
C CYS A 160 -18.21 5.23 -9.09
N TYR A 161 -18.95 4.14 -8.89
CA TYR A 161 -19.59 3.80 -7.60
C TYR A 161 -18.63 3.84 -6.41
N SER A 162 -19.16 4.25 -5.25
CA SER A 162 -18.43 4.33 -3.99
C SER A 162 -19.40 4.16 -2.81
N ASP A 163 -19.08 3.24 -1.92
CA ASP A 163 -19.74 3.08 -0.63
C ASP A 163 -19.58 4.36 0.21
N VAL A 164 -18.43 5.05 0.09
CA VAL A 164 -18.15 6.32 0.80
C VAL A 164 -19.23 7.35 0.51
N LEU A 165 -19.67 7.48 -0.75
CA LEU A 165 -20.73 8.41 -1.14
C LEU A 165 -22.13 7.86 -0.80
N ALA A 166 -22.39 6.59 -1.08
CA ALA A 166 -23.71 5.97 -0.88
C ALA A 166 -24.13 5.93 0.60
N LEU A 167 -23.20 5.59 1.50
CA LEU A 167 -23.45 5.45 2.94
C LEU A 167 -23.82 6.78 3.62
N TYR A 168 -23.54 7.95 3.02
CA TYR A 168 -23.95 9.25 3.58
C TYR A 168 -25.46 9.34 3.86
N ARG A 169 -26.25 8.80 2.92
CA ARG A 169 -27.72 8.78 3.00
C ARG A 169 -28.25 7.45 3.55
N ALA A 170 -27.56 6.33 3.31
CA ALA A 170 -27.96 5.03 3.87
C ALA A 170 -27.85 5.01 5.40
N GLU A 171 -26.71 5.45 5.95
CA GLU A 171 -26.47 5.52 7.41
C GLU A 171 -27.16 6.72 8.08
N LYS A 172 -28.02 7.43 7.33
CA LYS A 172 -28.77 8.62 7.75
C LYS A 172 -27.86 9.76 8.31
N LEU A 173 -26.57 9.75 7.98
CA LEU A 173 -25.56 10.73 8.42
C LEU A 173 -25.88 12.15 7.90
N ASN A 174 -26.62 12.24 6.79
CA ASN A 174 -27.15 13.47 6.22
C ASN A 174 -28.21 14.20 7.10
N ARG A 175 -28.61 13.65 8.25
CA ARG A 175 -29.56 14.28 9.18
C ARG A 175 -28.83 14.98 10.33
N GLY A 176 -29.26 16.20 10.66
CA GLY A 176 -28.60 17.03 11.70
C GLY A 176 -28.41 16.35 13.05
N ASN A 177 -29.41 15.58 13.53
CA ASN A 177 -29.40 14.92 14.84
C ASN A 177 -29.03 13.42 14.79
N THR A 178 -28.28 12.98 13.77
CA THR A 178 -27.74 11.61 13.72
C THR A 178 -26.46 11.51 14.57
N PHE A 179 -26.36 10.46 15.41
CA PHE A 179 -25.10 9.99 16.00
C PHE A 179 -25.00 8.46 15.81
N PRO A 180 -23.87 7.92 15.31
CA PRO A 180 -23.70 6.47 15.10
C PRO A 180 -24.07 5.64 16.32
N TYR A 181 -24.64 4.45 16.11
CA TYR A 181 -25.05 3.49 17.14
C TYR A 181 -26.20 3.95 18.07
N LYS A 182 -26.40 5.26 18.27
CA LYS A 182 -27.56 5.83 18.98
C LYS A 182 -28.77 5.96 18.06
N THR A 183 -28.58 6.61 16.91
CA THR A 183 -29.64 6.84 15.92
C THR A 183 -29.95 5.54 15.22
N PHE A 184 -31.25 5.24 15.13
CA PHE A 184 -31.78 4.09 14.43
C PHE A 184 -32.76 4.52 13.35
N TRP A 185 -33.09 3.58 12.47
CA TRP A 185 -34.19 3.69 11.52
C TRP A 185 -34.86 2.32 11.38
N HIS A 186 -35.92 2.26 10.57
CA HIS A 186 -36.56 1.00 10.18
C HIS A 186 -36.34 0.76 8.69
N GLU A 187 -36.20 -0.51 8.34
CA GLU A 187 -36.15 -1.01 6.96
C GLU A 187 -36.97 -2.30 6.87
N ASN A 188 -37.47 -2.60 5.68
CA ASN A 188 -38.21 -3.83 5.44
C ASN A 188 -37.34 -5.06 5.74
N ALA A 189 -37.92 -6.08 6.38
CA ALA A 189 -37.27 -7.37 6.61
C ALA A 189 -36.92 -8.08 5.30
N ASP A 190 -37.83 -7.97 4.32
CA ASP A 190 -37.64 -8.38 2.93
C ASP A 190 -37.26 -7.14 2.08
N PRO A 191 -36.04 -7.10 1.48
CA PRO A 191 -35.63 -6.04 0.58
C PRO A 191 -36.49 -5.90 -0.70
N ALA A 192 -37.28 -6.91 -1.06
CA ALA A 192 -38.19 -6.88 -2.21
C ALA A 192 -39.59 -6.33 -1.86
N ALA A 193 -39.95 -6.22 -0.58
CA ALA A 193 -41.21 -5.61 -0.17
C ALA A 193 -41.21 -4.10 -0.43
N LYS A 194 -42.37 -3.49 -0.74
CA LYS A 194 -42.46 -2.04 -0.99
C LYS A 194 -42.30 -1.23 0.31
N PRO A 195 -41.87 0.04 0.26
CA PRO A 195 -41.76 0.88 1.45
C PRO A 195 -43.10 0.97 2.21
N GLY A 196 -43.11 0.52 3.47
CA GLY A 196 -44.32 0.45 4.31
C GLY A 196 -45.15 -0.84 4.19
N GLU A 197 -44.82 -1.73 3.26
CA GLU A 197 -45.31 -3.11 3.21
C GLU A 197 -44.29 -4.06 3.88
N GLY A 198 -44.76 -5.07 4.62
CA GLY A 198 -43.90 -6.04 5.31
C GLY A 198 -43.37 -5.63 6.69
N GLU A 199 -42.68 -6.56 7.36
CA GLU A 199 -42.14 -6.36 8.71
C GLU A 199 -41.03 -5.29 8.74
N GLN A 200 -41.07 -4.40 9.74
CA GLN A 200 -40.18 -3.24 9.86
C GLN A 200 -39.07 -3.49 10.89
N VAL A 201 -37.91 -3.96 10.45
CA VAL A 201 -36.79 -4.28 11.34
C VAL A 201 -35.98 -3.03 11.68
N LYS A 202 -35.58 -2.92 12.94
CA LYS A 202 -34.73 -1.83 13.42
C LYS A 202 -33.29 -1.98 12.89
N ARG A 203 -32.68 -0.86 12.50
CA ARG A 203 -31.33 -0.77 11.95
C ARG A 203 -30.51 0.34 12.60
N TYR A 204 -29.19 0.17 12.62
CA TYR A 204 -28.20 1.10 13.16
C TYR A 204 -26.96 1.14 12.24
N MET A 205 -25.94 1.93 12.60
CA MET A 205 -24.67 2.03 11.87
C MET A 205 -24.02 0.66 11.62
N GLU A 206 -23.84 0.27 10.35
CA GLU A 206 -23.32 -1.07 10.02
C GLU A 206 -21.80 -1.23 10.23
N TYR A 207 -21.05 -0.13 10.40
CA TYR A 207 -19.57 -0.14 10.48
C TYR A 207 -19.00 -0.25 11.90
N PRO A 208 -17.80 -0.83 12.09
CA PRO A 208 -17.06 -0.81 13.35
C PRO A 208 -16.85 0.60 13.91
N VAL A 209 -16.77 0.70 15.25
CA VAL A 209 -16.79 1.97 16.00
C VAL A 209 -15.89 3.06 15.42
N LEU A 210 -14.62 2.76 15.13
CA LEU A 210 -13.68 3.78 14.65
C LEU A 210 -14.01 4.27 13.23
N THR A 211 -14.55 3.40 12.37
CA THR A 211 -14.96 3.75 11.00
C THR A 211 -16.29 4.50 10.99
N GLY A 212 -17.30 4.07 11.74
CA GLY A 212 -18.57 4.80 11.83
C GLY A 212 -18.42 6.18 12.50
N LEU A 213 -17.52 6.32 13.47
CA LEU A 213 -17.15 7.62 14.04
C LEU A 213 -16.35 8.49 13.05
N TYR A 214 -15.49 7.89 12.21
CA TYR A 214 -14.81 8.61 11.13
C TYR A 214 -15.79 9.14 10.08
N MET A 215 -16.73 8.30 9.62
CA MET A 215 -17.83 8.67 8.72
C MET A 215 -18.66 9.82 9.32
N TYR A 216 -18.99 9.74 10.61
CA TYR A 216 -19.69 10.82 11.32
C TYR A 216 -18.88 12.11 11.42
N GLY A 217 -17.58 12.04 11.70
CA GLY A 217 -16.69 13.20 11.73
C GLY A 217 -16.61 13.92 10.39
N ALA A 218 -16.42 13.16 9.30
CA ALA A 218 -16.44 13.70 7.95
C ALA A 218 -17.81 14.30 7.58
N ALA A 219 -18.91 13.64 7.94
CA ALA A 219 -20.27 14.13 7.72
C ALA A 219 -20.54 15.45 8.44
N LYS A 220 -20.07 15.59 9.69
CA LYS A 220 -20.21 16.81 10.47
C LYS A 220 -19.33 17.95 9.97
N LEU A 221 -18.12 17.66 9.50
CA LEU A 221 -17.26 18.68 8.90
C LEU A 221 -17.82 19.20 7.57
N ALA A 222 -18.44 18.33 6.76
CA ALA A 222 -19.15 18.72 5.54
C ALA A 222 -20.38 19.60 5.84
N GLN A 223 -21.21 19.20 6.82
CA GLN A 223 -22.37 19.99 7.26
C GLN A 223 -21.98 21.34 7.86
N TRP A 224 -20.82 21.42 8.54
CA TRP A 224 -20.28 22.67 9.05
C TRP A 224 -19.77 23.58 7.93
N TRP A 225 -19.10 23.02 6.91
CA TRP A 225 -18.62 23.79 5.75
C TRP A 225 -19.78 24.33 4.90
N ASP A 226 -20.85 23.55 4.76
CA ASP A 226 -22.10 23.94 4.10
C ASP A 226 -22.82 25.07 4.86
N ALA A 227 -22.96 24.95 6.19
CA ALA A 227 -23.46 26.04 7.02
C ALA A 227 -22.58 27.32 6.96
N ALA A 228 -21.26 27.17 6.82
CA ALA A 228 -20.36 28.30 6.60
C ALA A 228 -20.51 28.93 5.21
N HIS A 229 -20.88 28.16 4.17
CA HIS A 229 -21.27 28.69 2.87
C HIS A 229 -22.55 29.52 2.96
N GLU A 230 -23.60 28.99 3.61
CA GLU A 230 -24.87 29.72 3.81
C GLU A 230 -24.70 31.01 4.62
N ASN A 231 -23.88 31.00 5.68
CA ASN A 231 -23.77 32.12 6.61
C ASN A 231 -22.66 33.14 6.25
N TRP A 232 -21.59 32.71 5.59
CA TRP A 232 -20.41 33.55 5.30
C TRP A 232 -20.03 33.61 3.81
N GLY A 233 -20.75 32.93 2.92
CA GLY A 233 -20.54 33.00 1.47
C GLY A 233 -19.26 32.33 0.95
N ILE A 234 -18.54 31.55 1.79
CA ILE A 234 -17.36 30.81 1.33
C ILE A 234 -17.75 29.78 0.26
N PRO A 235 -16.96 29.53 -0.79
CA PRO A 235 -17.30 28.51 -1.78
C PRO A 235 -17.39 27.11 -1.18
N ALA A 236 -18.48 26.39 -1.48
CA ALA A 236 -18.70 25.00 -1.08
C ALA A 236 -19.26 24.17 -2.24
N PRO A 237 -18.88 22.88 -2.36
CA PRO A 237 -19.61 21.92 -3.16
C PRO A 237 -20.88 21.48 -2.41
N TYR A 238 -21.84 20.88 -3.13
CA TYR A 238 -23.01 20.25 -2.54
C TYR A 238 -22.62 19.27 -1.41
N VAL A 239 -23.34 19.30 -0.27
CA VAL A 239 -22.94 18.61 0.99
C VAL A 239 -22.53 17.15 0.84
N SER A 240 -23.19 16.41 -0.06
CA SER A 240 -22.86 14.99 -0.28
C SER A 240 -21.51 14.79 -1.00
N VAL A 241 -21.11 15.75 -1.84
CA VAL A 241 -19.80 15.82 -2.50
C VAL A 241 -18.75 16.28 -1.50
N GLY A 242 -19.01 17.36 -0.75
CA GLY A 242 -18.10 17.83 0.31
C GLY A 242 -17.80 16.76 1.38
N TYR A 243 -18.80 15.96 1.74
CA TYR A 243 -18.62 14.77 2.58
C TYR A 243 -17.70 13.72 1.95
N PHE A 244 -17.91 13.38 0.68
CA PHE A 244 -17.05 12.45 -0.05
C PHE A 244 -15.61 12.97 -0.13
N ASP A 245 -15.41 14.26 -0.40
CA ASP A 245 -14.06 14.85 -0.52
C ASP A 245 -13.32 14.89 0.82
N ILE A 246 -14.00 15.26 1.91
CA ILE A 246 -13.44 15.20 3.27
C ILE A 246 -13.09 13.76 3.67
N ALA A 247 -13.93 12.79 3.29
CA ALA A 247 -13.63 11.37 3.47
C ALA A 247 -12.45 10.91 2.60
N ALA A 248 -12.40 11.33 1.32
CA ALA A 248 -11.31 10.99 0.42
C ALA A 248 -9.96 11.54 0.91
N LEU A 249 -9.92 12.75 1.48
CA LEU A 249 -8.72 13.34 2.07
C LEU A 249 -8.17 12.55 3.26
N GLY A 250 -9.05 12.02 4.13
CA GLY A 250 -8.60 11.16 5.24
C GLY A 250 -8.20 9.75 4.78
N LEU A 251 -8.94 9.16 3.84
CA LEU A 251 -8.55 7.87 3.23
C LEU A 251 -7.22 7.96 2.48
N LEU A 252 -6.97 9.10 1.81
CA LEU A 252 -5.67 9.44 1.23
C LEU A 252 -4.58 9.47 2.30
N ALA A 253 -4.79 10.19 3.41
CA ALA A 253 -3.80 10.25 4.50
C ALA A 253 -3.47 8.85 5.06
N PHE A 254 -4.48 7.99 5.26
CA PHE A 254 -4.26 6.60 5.67
C PHE A 254 -3.58 5.74 4.60
N TRP A 255 -3.80 5.98 3.30
CA TRP A 255 -3.05 5.32 2.24
C TRP A 255 -1.57 5.77 2.19
N LEU A 256 -1.30 7.07 2.35
CA LEU A 256 0.06 7.59 2.44
C LEU A 256 0.79 7.03 3.68
N ILE A 257 0.09 6.87 4.81
CA ILE A 257 0.59 6.13 5.99
C ILE A 257 0.88 4.66 5.64
N THR A 258 0.01 4.00 4.87
CA THR A 258 0.21 2.61 4.41
C THR A 258 1.50 2.49 3.60
N ILE A 259 1.73 3.38 2.63
CA ILE A 259 2.95 3.41 1.80
C ILE A 259 4.19 3.74 2.63
N TRP A 260 4.12 4.77 3.49
CA TRP A 260 5.20 5.20 4.39
C TRP A 260 5.66 4.06 5.31
N ALA A 261 4.72 3.42 6.00
CA ALA A 261 5.03 2.34 6.93
C ALA A 261 5.51 1.06 6.22
N THR A 262 4.95 0.74 5.05
CA THR A 262 5.41 -0.39 4.22
C THR A 262 6.85 -0.18 3.75
N ALA A 263 7.17 1.00 3.21
CA ALA A 263 8.52 1.36 2.77
C ALA A 263 9.53 1.31 3.92
N LEU A 264 9.17 1.84 5.09
CA LEU A 264 10.02 1.82 6.29
C LEU A 264 10.14 0.45 6.98
N THR A 265 9.24 -0.50 6.67
CA THR A 265 9.31 -1.91 7.10
C THR A 265 10.18 -2.74 6.14
N ALA A 266 10.24 -2.37 4.86
CA ALA A 266 11.08 -3.05 3.86
C ALA A 266 12.60 -2.83 4.03
N ARG A 267 13.01 -1.89 4.90
CA ARG A 267 14.41 -1.53 5.22
C ARG A 267 15.26 -1.28 3.96
N ALA A 268 16.25 -2.13 3.68
CA ALA A 268 17.10 -2.05 2.49
C ALA A 268 16.30 -2.09 1.16
N ARG A 269 15.15 -2.78 1.15
CA ARG A 269 14.22 -2.85 0.02
C ARG A 269 13.17 -1.74 0.03
N ILE A 270 13.47 -0.54 0.57
CA ILE A 270 12.53 0.60 0.69
C ILE A 270 11.69 0.82 -0.58
N TRP A 271 12.32 0.67 -1.75
CA TRP A 271 11.70 0.89 -3.05
C TRP A 271 10.59 -0.10 -3.38
N ALA A 272 10.54 -1.31 -2.80
CA ALA A 272 9.51 -2.31 -3.13
C ALA A 272 8.07 -1.75 -2.99
N ALA A 273 7.87 -0.78 -2.08
CA ALA A 273 6.63 -0.04 -1.94
C ALA A 273 6.17 0.73 -3.22
N TRP A 274 6.99 0.84 -4.26
CA TRP A 274 6.61 1.48 -5.53
C TRP A 274 5.47 0.72 -6.22
N ILE A 275 5.46 -0.61 -6.08
CA ILE A 275 4.40 -1.50 -6.58
C ILE A 275 3.07 -1.23 -5.84
N ALA A 276 3.12 -0.93 -4.54
CA ALA A 276 1.95 -0.55 -3.77
C ALA A 276 1.48 0.88 -4.10
N ALA A 277 2.41 1.82 -4.28
CA ALA A 277 2.12 3.20 -4.64
C ALA A 277 1.50 3.33 -6.04
N LEU A 278 1.92 2.49 -6.99
CA LEU A 278 1.41 2.44 -8.36
C LEU A 278 0.38 1.32 -8.62
N SER A 279 -0.23 0.76 -7.56
CA SER A 279 -1.11 -0.40 -7.69
C SER A 279 -2.43 -0.06 -8.41
N PRO A 280 -2.82 -0.79 -9.47
CA PRO A 280 -4.14 -0.65 -10.11
C PRO A 280 -5.33 -0.88 -9.17
N LEU A 281 -5.17 -1.69 -8.11
CA LEU A 281 -6.20 -1.83 -7.07
C LEU A 281 -6.44 -0.53 -6.31
N VAL A 282 -5.40 0.27 -6.07
CA VAL A 282 -5.53 1.60 -5.43
C VAL A 282 -6.25 2.56 -6.36
N LEU A 283 -5.91 2.55 -7.66
CA LEU A 283 -6.56 3.37 -8.68
C LEU A 283 -8.09 3.17 -8.70
N VAL A 284 -8.58 1.93 -8.59
CA VAL A 284 -10.02 1.64 -8.60
C VAL A 284 -10.66 1.78 -7.21
N HIS A 285 -9.98 1.31 -6.16
CA HIS A 285 -10.62 1.06 -4.86
C HIS A 285 -10.26 2.01 -3.70
N ALA A 286 -9.26 2.89 -3.82
CA ALA A 286 -8.83 3.77 -2.71
C ALA A 286 -9.97 4.58 -2.08
N PHE A 287 -10.94 5.01 -2.90
CA PHE A 287 -12.16 5.71 -2.48
C PHE A 287 -13.44 4.94 -2.80
N THR A 288 -13.39 3.60 -2.89
CA THR A 288 -14.59 2.77 -2.99
C THR A 288 -15.20 2.48 -1.62
N ASN A 289 -14.39 2.27 -0.58
CA ASN A 289 -14.83 2.03 0.81
C ASN A 289 -13.77 2.59 1.79
N PHE A 290 -14.04 2.53 3.09
CA PHE A 290 -13.17 3.04 4.16
C PHE A 290 -11.96 2.13 4.49
N ASP A 291 -11.64 1.16 3.63
CA ASP A 291 -10.61 0.14 3.84
C ASP A 291 -9.20 0.68 4.09
N ALA A 292 -8.86 1.86 3.54
CA ALA A 292 -7.56 2.49 3.74
C ALA A 292 -7.23 2.77 5.22
N ILE A 293 -8.24 3.03 6.06
CA ILE A 293 -8.06 3.25 7.51
C ILE A 293 -7.41 2.02 8.16
N ALA A 294 -7.94 0.84 7.85
CA ALA A 294 -7.46 -0.42 8.40
C ALA A 294 -6.11 -0.85 7.79
N THR A 295 -5.84 -0.57 6.50
CA THR A 295 -4.51 -0.81 5.92
C THR A 295 -3.45 0.08 6.56
N GLY A 296 -3.78 1.35 6.83
CA GLY A 296 -2.89 2.30 7.50
C GLY A 296 -2.50 1.83 8.91
N PHE A 297 -3.49 1.45 9.72
CA PHE A 297 -3.23 0.90 11.06
C PHE A 297 -2.47 -0.44 11.02
N LEU A 298 -2.77 -1.35 10.10
CA LEU A 298 -2.02 -2.60 9.97
C LEU A 298 -0.56 -2.37 9.55
N ALA A 299 -0.31 -1.43 8.64
CA ALA A 299 1.05 -1.07 8.23
C ALA A 299 1.82 -0.40 9.39
N LEU A 300 1.17 0.47 10.18
CA LEU A 300 1.74 1.03 11.41
C LEU A 300 2.05 -0.04 12.47
N ALA A 301 1.22 -1.07 12.59
CA ALA A 301 1.46 -2.21 13.48
C ALA A 301 2.70 -3.01 13.04
N LEU A 302 2.79 -3.36 11.74
CA LEU A 302 3.95 -4.04 11.16
C LEU A 302 5.24 -3.22 11.32
N LEU A 303 5.19 -1.90 11.07
CA LEU A 303 6.33 -1.02 11.29
C LEU A 303 6.74 -1.05 12.77
N SER A 304 5.80 -0.84 13.70
CA SER A 304 6.07 -0.81 15.14
C SER A 304 6.67 -2.13 15.65
N TRP A 305 6.18 -3.26 15.14
CA TRP A 305 6.74 -4.58 15.41
C TRP A 305 8.16 -4.70 14.85
N SER A 306 8.40 -4.32 13.59
CA SER A 306 9.73 -4.34 12.94
C SER A 306 10.78 -3.48 13.66
N ARG A 307 10.34 -2.46 14.40
CA ARG A 307 11.14 -1.57 15.27
C ARG A 307 11.20 -2.02 16.73
N ARG A 308 10.84 -3.28 17.03
CA ARG A 308 10.89 -3.90 18.37
C ARG A 308 10.05 -3.16 19.44
N ARG A 309 8.94 -2.52 19.03
CA ARG A 309 7.96 -1.88 19.94
C ARG A 309 6.65 -2.70 19.99
N PRO A 310 6.62 -3.86 20.68
CA PRO A 310 5.48 -4.79 20.64
C PRO A 310 4.19 -4.18 21.20
N TRP A 311 4.26 -3.33 22.23
CA TRP A 311 3.09 -2.66 22.80
C TRP A 311 2.43 -1.72 21.77
N LEU A 312 3.24 -0.93 21.03
CA LEU A 312 2.75 0.02 20.03
C LEU A 312 2.20 -0.69 18.79
N ALA A 313 2.80 -1.83 18.42
CA ALA A 313 2.20 -2.73 17.43
C ALA A 313 0.82 -3.22 17.88
N GLY A 314 0.67 -3.53 19.18
CA GLY A 314 -0.63 -3.88 19.77
C GLY A 314 -1.65 -2.75 19.67
N VAL A 315 -1.30 -1.53 20.09
CA VAL A 315 -2.17 -0.34 19.97
C VAL A 315 -2.70 -0.19 18.54
N PHE A 316 -1.83 -0.27 17.53
CA PHE A 316 -2.26 -0.15 16.13
C PHE A 316 -3.08 -1.35 15.63
N ILE A 317 -2.86 -2.57 16.13
CA ILE A 317 -3.79 -3.70 15.88
C ILE A 317 -5.16 -3.42 16.50
N GLY A 318 -5.22 -2.87 17.73
CA GLY A 318 -6.46 -2.54 18.41
C GLY A 318 -7.28 -1.47 17.66
N LEU A 319 -6.62 -0.38 17.23
CA LEU A 319 -7.24 0.64 16.37
C LEU A 319 -7.67 0.07 15.02
N GLY A 320 -6.81 -0.73 14.37
CA GLY A 320 -7.13 -1.40 13.11
C GLY A 320 -8.37 -2.28 13.24
N THR A 321 -8.41 -3.14 14.26
CA THR A 321 -9.55 -4.05 14.57
C THR A 321 -10.83 -3.27 14.90
N ALA A 322 -10.72 -2.09 15.50
CA ALA A 322 -11.85 -1.20 15.76
C ALA A 322 -12.34 -0.42 14.51
N ALA A 323 -11.57 -0.42 13.41
CA ALA A 323 -11.98 0.10 12.10
C ALA A 323 -12.49 -1.00 11.14
N LYS A 324 -11.86 -2.18 11.14
CA LYS A 324 -12.26 -3.38 10.41
C LYS A 324 -11.59 -4.61 11.03
N LEU A 325 -12.24 -5.78 11.10
CA LEU A 325 -11.72 -6.90 11.90
C LEU A 325 -10.36 -7.49 11.45
N TYR A 326 -10.02 -7.43 10.16
CA TYR A 326 -8.92 -8.23 9.60
C TYR A 326 -7.50 -7.97 10.15
N PRO A 327 -7.10 -6.78 10.69
CA PRO A 327 -5.79 -6.59 11.32
C PRO A 327 -5.55 -7.50 12.54
N LEU A 328 -6.62 -8.06 13.13
CA LEU A 328 -6.55 -9.08 14.17
C LEU A 328 -5.77 -10.34 13.71
N LEU A 329 -5.75 -10.63 12.40
CA LEU A 329 -4.99 -11.74 11.81
C LEU A 329 -3.47 -11.58 12.00
N LEU A 330 -2.96 -10.37 12.26
CA LEU A 330 -1.57 -10.17 12.67
C LEU A 330 -1.29 -10.78 14.05
N LEU A 331 -2.24 -10.82 14.99
CA LEU A 331 -2.05 -11.57 16.24
C LEU A 331 -1.95 -13.08 15.99
N VAL A 332 -2.69 -13.63 15.02
CA VAL A 332 -2.59 -15.06 14.66
C VAL A 332 -1.21 -15.36 14.07
N ALA A 333 -0.74 -14.54 13.12
CA ALA A 333 0.59 -14.68 12.53
C ALA A 333 1.71 -14.54 13.58
N LEU A 334 1.62 -13.54 14.46
CA LEU A 334 2.59 -13.32 15.54
C LEU A 334 2.54 -14.41 16.61
N LEU A 335 1.37 -14.94 16.97
CA LEU A 335 1.23 -16.04 17.92
C LEU A 335 2.02 -17.27 17.44
N LEU A 336 1.79 -17.72 16.21
CA LEU A 336 2.46 -18.89 15.65
C LEU A 336 3.99 -18.71 15.58
N LEU A 337 4.45 -17.54 15.14
CA LEU A 337 5.88 -17.24 14.99
C LEU A 337 6.57 -17.03 16.36
N CYS A 338 5.93 -16.34 17.30
CA CYS A 338 6.45 -16.13 18.64
C CYS A 338 6.43 -17.42 19.47
N TRP A 339 5.46 -18.31 19.27
CA TRP A 339 5.45 -19.64 19.89
C TRP A 339 6.62 -20.48 19.35
N ARG A 340 6.87 -20.48 18.04
CA ARG A 340 8.04 -21.14 17.43
C ARG A 340 9.38 -20.61 17.96
N ALA A 341 9.53 -19.29 18.13
CA ALA A 341 10.74 -18.65 18.64
C ALA A 341 10.87 -18.62 20.19
N GLY A 342 9.78 -18.91 20.91
CA GLY A 342 9.69 -18.74 22.37
C GLY A 342 9.55 -17.27 22.84
N ALA A 343 9.22 -16.34 21.95
CA ALA A 343 9.01 -14.91 22.21
C ALA A 343 7.59 -14.60 22.75
N VAL A 344 7.07 -15.46 23.63
CA VAL A 344 5.67 -15.42 24.09
C VAL A 344 5.37 -14.17 24.94
N ARG A 345 6.38 -13.62 25.61
CA ARG A 345 6.29 -12.35 26.38
C ARG A 345 6.08 -11.14 25.46
N GLU A 346 6.69 -11.17 24.28
CA GLU A 346 6.60 -10.11 23.29
C GLU A 346 5.24 -10.16 22.60
N PHE A 347 4.78 -11.38 22.25
CA PHE A 347 3.40 -11.61 21.81
C PHE A 347 2.36 -11.15 22.85
N SER A 348 2.49 -11.55 24.13
CA SER A 348 1.48 -11.21 25.14
C SER A 348 1.39 -9.71 25.41
N ARG A 349 2.52 -8.98 25.31
CA ARG A 349 2.55 -7.51 25.31
C ARG A 349 1.79 -6.90 24.13
N THR A 350 1.95 -7.44 22.93
CA THR A 350 1.20 -6.99 21.74
C THR A 350 -0.30 -7.32 21.85
N ALA A 351 -0.65 -8.53 22.27
CA ALA A 351 -2.03 -8.95 22.43
C ALA A 351 -2.76 -8.16 23.52
N ALA A 352 -2.14 -7.97 24.69
CA ALA A 352 -2.72 -7.18 25.78
C ALA A 352 -2.95 -5.71 25.38
N ALA A 353 -2.00 -5.08 24.68
CA ALA A 353 -2.17 -3.73 24.18
C ALA A 353 -3.25 -3.64 23.08
N ALA A 354 -3.35 -4.63 22.19
CA ALA A 354 -4.40 -4.69 21.18
C ALA A 354 -5.80 -4.82 21.79
N VAL A 355 -5.98 -5.72 22.75
CA VAL A 355 -7.23 -5.88 23.49
C VAL A 355 -7.55 -4.60 24.27
N ALA A 356 -6.60 -4.04 25.01
CA ALA A 356 -6.82 -2.81 25.77
C ALA A 356 -7.24 -1.63 24.87
N THR A 357 -6.56 -1.40 23.75
CA THR A 357 -6.94 -0.32 22.82
C THR A 357 -8.28 -0.58 22.12
N TRP A 358 -8.57 -1.82 21.73
CA TRP A 358 -9.87 -2.16 21.15
C TRP A 358 -11.01 -1.95 22.17
N VAL A 359 -10.82 -2.35 23.43
CA VAL A 359 -11.76 -2.10 24.53
C VAL A 359 -11.94 -0.60 24.77
N VAL A 360 -10.87 0.19 24.85
CA VAL A 360 -10.96 1.66 25.05
C VAL A 360 -11.78 2.34 23.95
N VAL A 361 -11.69 1.90 22.70
CA VAL A 361 -12.50 2.44 21.60
C VAL A 361 -13.95 1.94 21.64
N ASN A 362 -14.18 0.66 21.91
CA ASN A 362 -15.52 0.05 21.79
C ASN A 362 -16.38 0.22 23.04
N LEU A 363 -15.80 0.15 24.24
CA LEU A 363 -16.52 0.10 25.52
C LEU A 363 -17.45 1.30 25.77
N PRO A 364 -17.09 2.56 25.46
CA PRO A 364 -18.02 3.68 25.62
C PRO A 364 -19.29 3.54 24.77
N ILE A 365 -19.15 3.06 23.54
CA ILE A 365 -20.28 2.83 22.63
C ILE A 365 -21.08 1.58 23.04
N ALA A 366 -20.41 0.51 23.46
CA ALA A 366 -21.05 -0.72 23.92
C ALA A 366 -21.88 -0.52 25.21
N ILE A 367 -21.43 0.36 26.13
CA ILE A 367 -22.18 0.71 27.35
C ILE A 367 -23.35 1.65 27.04
N LEU A 368 -23.13 2.71 26.27
CA LEU A 368 -24.16 3.73 26.01
C LEU A 368 -25.21 3.29 24.99
N TYR A 369 -24.80 2.50 23.99
CA TYR A 369 -25.60 2.16 22.80
C TYR A 369 -25.46 0.66 22.42
N PRO A 370 -25.70 -0.29 23.34
CA PRO A 370 -25.40 -1.71 23.14
C PRO A 370 -26.05 -2.31 21.88
N SER A 371 -27.32 -2.01 21.61
CA SER A 371 -28.02 -2.51 20.41
C SER A 371 -27.38 -2.01 19.10
N GLY A 372 -26.91 -0.77 19.08
CA GLY A 372 -26.22 -0.22 17.91
C GLY A 372 -24.80 -0.74 17.75
N TRP A 373 -24.09 -0.96 18.86
CA TRP A 373 -22.76 -1.59 18.85
C TRP A 373 -22.82 -3.05 18.35
N LEU A 374 -23.87 -3.79 18.72
CA LEU A 374 -24.13 -5.16 18.26
C LEU A 374 -24.50 -5.24 16.77
N GLU A 375 -24.97 -4.16 16.15
CA GLU A 375 -25.45 -4.17 14.76
C GLU A 375 -24.36 -4.60 13.76
N PHE A 376 -23.11 -4.16 13.96
CA PHE A 376 -21.97 -4.61 13.15
C PHE A 376 -21.82 -6.15 13.19
N PHE A 377 -21.97 -6.75 14.37
CA PHE A 377 -21.86 -8.21 14.54
C PHE A 377 -23.08 -8.93 13.95
N ARG A 378 -24.30 -8.42 14.20
CA ARG A 378 -25.53 -8.94 13.60
C ARG A 378 -25.44 -8.93 12.07
N PHE A 379 -25.09 -7.79 11.48
CA PHE A 379 -24.97 -7.62 10.04
C PHE A 379 -23.97 -8.62 9.42
N ASN A 380 -22.81 -8.84 10.05
CA ASN A 380 -21.84 -9.83 9.57
C ASN A 380 -22.31 -11.28 9.76
N SER A 381 -23.10 -11.58 10.81
CA SER A 381 -23.73 -12.89 11.01
C SER A 381 -24.81 -13.17 9.96
N ASP A 382 -25.72 -12.22 9.73
CA ASP A 382 -26.91 -12.37 8.88
C ASP A 382 -26.60 -12.27 7.38
N ARG A 383 -25.50 -11.60 6.99
CA ARG A 383 -25.11 -11.41 5.58
C ARG A 383 -24.91 -12.74 4.87
N GLY A 384 -25.59 -12.91 3.74
CA GLY A 384 -25.43 -14.08 2.86
C GLY A 384 -24.06 -14.14 2.15
N ALA A 385 -23.92 -15.08 1.22
CA ALA A 385 -22.73 -15.18 0.39
C ALA A 385 -22.58 -13.95 -0.51
N ASP A 386 -21.48 -13.21 -0.35
CA ASP A 386 -21.17 -12.04 -1.18
C ASP A 386 -21.00 -12.47 -2.64
N PRO A 387 -21.38 -11.67 -3.65
CA PRO A 387 -21.36 -12.10 -5.06
C PRO A 387 -20.00 -12.65 -5.50
N ASP A 388 -18.94 -12.01 -5.03
CA ASP A 388 -17.53 -12.30 -5.24
C ASP A 388 -16.99 -13.59 -4.59
N SER A 389 -17.79 -14.28 -3.78
CA SER A 389 -17.34 -15.40 -2.95
C SER A 389 -17.46 -16.75 -3.65
N VAL A 390 -16.58 -17.68 -3.29
CA VAL A 390 -16.63 -19.09 -3.77
C VAL A 390 -18.00 -19.74 -3.44
N TYR A 391 -18.63 -19.33 -2.33
CA TYR A 391 -19.95 -19.80 -1.92
C TYR A 391 -21.07 -19.38 -2.88
N ARG A 392 -21.02 -18.16 -3.42
CA ARG A 392 -21.96 -17.71 -4.46
C ARG A 392 -21.76 -18.52 -5.73
N ILE A 393 -20.53 -18.66 -6.21
CA ILE A 393 -20.28 -19.42 -7.45
C ILE A 393 -20.71 -20.88 -7.31
N LEU A 394 -20.46 -21.50 -6.15
CA LEU A 394 -20.91 -22.87 -5.88
C LEU A 394 -22.44 -22.95 -5.81
N SER A 395 -23.12 -21.98 -5.19
CA SER A 395 -24.59 -21.85 -5.14
C SER A 395 -25.19 -21.84 -6.54
N ASP A 396 -24.73 -20.92 -7.39
CA ASP A 396 -25.24 -20.74 -8.75
C ASP A 396 -24.91 -21.94 -9.65
N SER A 397 -23.73 -22.56 -9.47
CA SER A 397 -23.28 -23.71 -10.28
C SER A 397 -24.03 -25.02 -10.01
N ILE A 398 -24.64 -25.19 -8.83
CA ILE A 398 -25.35 -26.42 -8.44
C ILE A 398 -26.84 -26.19 -8.15
N GLY A 399 -27.34 -24.96 -8.28
CA GLY A 399 -28.72 -24.58 -7.98
C GLY A 399 -29.09 -24.65 -6.49
N PHE A 400 -28.12 -24.49 -5.59
CA PHE A 400 -28.33 -24.64 -4.14
C PHE A 400 -28.32 -23.29 -3.41
N THR A 401 -29.40 -22.98 -2.68
CA THR A 401 -29.50 -21.78 -1.84
C THR A 401 -28.96 -22.06 -0.43
N TRP A 402 -27.97 -21.26 0.00
CA TRP A 402 -27.39 -21.38 1.33
C TRP A 402 -28.36 -20.91 2.42
N ASN A 403 -28.68 -21.79 3.39
CA ASN A 403 -29.11 -21.33 4.71
C ASN A 403 -27.92 -20.59 5.40
N ILE A 404 -28.25 -19.50 6.12
CA ILE A 404 -27.27 -18.58 6.70
C ILE A 404 -26.44 -19.27 7.80
N ASP A 405 -27.05 -20.10 8.66
CA ASP A 405 -26.36 -20.82 9.73
C ASP A 405 -25.38 -21.86 9.19
N LEU A 406 -25.78 -22.59 8.14
CA LEU A 406 -24.92 -23.53 7.44
C LEU A 406 -23.74 -22.81 6.77
N LEU A 407 -23.99 -21.68 6.09
CA LEU A 407 -22.93 -20.85 5.50
C LEU A 407 -21.95 -20.33 6.56
N ASN A 408 -22.48 -19.86 7.71
CA ASN A 408 -21.68 -19.44 8.85
C ASN A 408 -20.83 -20.59 9.42
N ALA A 409 -21.41 -21.78 9.60
CA ALA A 409 -20.71 -22.96 10.09
C ALA A 409 -19.60 -23.43 9.14
N VAL A 410 -19.86 -23.46 7.82
CA VAL A 410 -18.85 -23.85 6.82
C VAL A 410 -17.75 -22.79 6.69
N SER A 411 -18.10 -21.50 6.69
CA SER A 411 -17.11 -20.40 6.68
C SER A 411 -16.23 -20.42 7.94
N LEU A 412 -16.81 -20.70 9.11
CA LEU A 412 -16.08 -20.84 10.38
C LEU A 412 -15.15 -22.06 10.38
N LEU A 413 -15.64 -23.23 9.93
CA LEU A 413 -14.82 -24.43 9.79
C LEU A 413 -13.65 -24.20 8.82
N GLY A 414 -13.88 -23.46 7.74
CA GLY A 414 -12.85 -23.00 6.82
C GLY A 414 -11.78 -22.12 7.48
N MET A 415 -12.17 -21.19 8.36
CA MET A 415 -11.22 -20.40 9.15
C MET A 415 -10.40 -21.25 10.14
N VAL A 416 -11.02 -22.25 10.77
CA VAL A 416 -10.31 -23.20 11.66
C VAL A 416 -9.31 -24.04 10.86
N ALA A 417 -9.72 -24.55 9.69
CA ALA A 417 -8.83 -25.28 8.78
C ALA A 417 -7.64 -24.43 8.31
N LEU A 418 -7.88 -23.15 7.97
CA LEU A 418 -6.83 -22.19 7.63
C LEU A 418 -5.86 -21.94 8.79
N ALA A 419 -6.37 -21.74 10.02
CA ALA A 419 -5.53 -21.55 11.20
C ALA A 419 -4.65 -22.78 11.49
N ILE A 420 -5.20 -23.99 11.33
CA ILE A 420 -4.45 -25.25 11.43
C ILE A 420 -3.41 -25.35 10.31
N ALA A 421 -3.75 -25.03 9.07
CA ALA A 421 -2.82 -25.03 7.94
C ALA A 421 -1.65 -24.07 8.17
N LEU A 422 -1.92 -22.84 8.62
CA LEU A 422 -0.89 -21.86 9.00
C LEU A 422 -0.01 -22.36 10.14
N ALA A 423 -0.58 -23.00 11.17
CA ALA A 423 0.19 -23.60 12.25
C ALA A 423 1.10 -24.74 11.76
N VAL A 424 0.60 -25.59 10.85
CA VAL A 424 1.39 -26.65 10.20
C VAL A 424 2.51 -26.06 9.35
N VAL A 425 2.25 -25.04 8.52
CA VAL A 425 3.25 -24.30 7.75
C VAL A 425 4.34 -23.76 8.69
N VAL A 426 3.95 -22.95 9.69
CA VAL A 426 4.89 -22.27 10.59
C VAL A 426 5.71 -23.25 11.43
N LEU A 427 5.15 -24.37 11.88
CA LEU A 427 5.87 -25.34 12.72
C LEU A 427 6.68 -26.39 11.93
N ARG A 428 6.39 -26.61 10.64
CA ARG A 428 7.09 -27.61 9.79
C ARG A 428 8.17 -27.00 8.88
N ALA A 429 8.07 -25.72 8.53
CA ALA A 429 8.99 -25.03 7.62
C ALA A 429 10.48 -25.16 8.04
N PRO A 430 11.43 -25.32 7.10
CA PRO A 430 12.86 -25.52 7.42
C PRO A 430 13.48 -24.37 8.22
N LEU A 431 13.14 -23.13 7.88
CA LEU A 431 13.37 -21.93 8.69
C LEU A 431 12.03 -21.34 9.14
N ARG A 432 12.07 -20.40 10.09
CA ARG A 432 10.90 -19.60 10.47
C ARG A 432 10.42 -18.77 9.26
N PRO A 433 9.13 -18.86 8.85
CA PRO A 433 8.57 -17.99 7.82
C PRO A 433 8.67 -16.50 8.21
N ARG A 434 8.76 -15.59 7.24
CA ARG A 434 8.74 -14.14 7.50
C ARG A 434 7.34 -13.70 7.94
N VAL A 435 7.25 -12.71 8.84
CA VAL A 435 5.97 -12.16 9.36
C VAL A 435 5.05 -11.75 8.19
N ALA A 436 5.60 -11.07 7.18
CA ALA A 436 4.86 -10.69 5.98
C ALA A 436 4.33 -11.88 5.17
N GLN A 437 5.08 -13.00 5.09
CA GLN A 437 4.64 -14.21 4.39
C GLN A 437 3.47 -14.88 5.12
N VAL A 438 3.55 -15.04 6.45
CA VAL A 438 2.47 -15.65 7.25
C VAL A 438 1.22 -14.77 7.25
N LEU A 439 1.38 -13.45 7.40
CA LEU A 439 0.24 -12.54 7.36
C LEU A 439 -0.39 -12.45 5.96
N PHE A 440 0.40 -12.46 4.88
CA PHE A 440 -0.13 -12.55 3.53
C PHE A 440 -0.97 -13.82 3.34
N LEU A 441 -0.45 -15.00 3.74
CA LEU A 441 -1.20 -16.25 3.67
C LEU A 441 -2.46 -16.25 4.55
N ALA A 442 -2.41 -15.60 5.72
CA ALA A 442 -3.57 -15.48 6.60
C ALA A 442 -4.68 -14.59 6.01
N VAL A 443 -4.33 -13.44 5.44
CA VAL A 443 -5.32 -12.54 4.82
C VAL A 443 -5.81 -13.10 3.48
N ALA A 444 -4.93 -13.67 2.65
CA ALA A 444 -5.33 -14.26 1.38
C ALA A 444 -6.20 -15.52 1.57
N GLY A 445 -5.83 -16.39 2.52
CA GLY A 445 -6.64 -17.53 2.92
C GLY A 445 -7.98 -17.11 3.52
N PHE A 446 -8.02 -16.03 4.31
CA PHE A 446 -9.27 -15.46 4.80
C PHE A 446 -10.17 -15.04 3.63
N LEU A 447 -9.66 -14.26 2.66
CA LEU A 447 -10.46 -13.79 1.51
C LEU A 447 -10.94 -14.94 0.61
N LEU A 448 -10.15 -15.98 0.42
CA LEU A 448 -10.51 -17.16 -0.38
C LEU A 448 -11.57 -18.06 0.29
N ILE A 449 -11.69 -18.04 1.62
CA ILE A 449 -12.48 -19.02 2.40
C ILE A 449 -13.61 -18.35 3.22
N ASN A 450 -13.63 -17.02 3.34
CA ASN A 450 -14.71 -16.29 4.02
C ASN A 450 -15.93 -16.10 3.11
N LYS A 451 -17.14 -16.09 3.70
CA LYS A 451 -18.38 -15.82 2.95
C LYS A 451 -18.49 -14.40 2.34
N VAL A 452 -17.58 -13.48 2.67
CA VAL A 452 -17.50 -12.11 2.12
C VAL A 452 -16.11 -11.76 1.62
N TRP A 453 -15.99 -11.39 0.34
CA TRP A 453 -14.77 -10.83 -0.27
C TRP A 453 -15.14 -9.79 -1.35
N SER A 454 -15.53 -8.59 -0.93
CA SER A 454 -15.74 -7.48 -1.88
C SER A 454 -14.37 -7.00 -2.45
N PRO A 455 -14.24 -6.60 -3.74
CA PRO A 455 -12.96 -6.38 -4.40
C PRO A 455 -12.01 -5.40 -3.70
N GLN A 456 -12.56 -4.38 -3.03
CA GLN A 456 -11.74 -3.42 -2.27
C GLN A 456 -10.97 -4.07 -1.11
N TYR A 457 -11.34 -5.27 -0.65
CA TYR A 457 -10.57 -6.02 0.35
C TYR A 457 -9.22 -6.52 -0.22
N SER A 458 -9.07 -6.61 -1.56
CA SER A 458 -7.79 -6.90 -2.20
C SER A 458 -6.73 -5.83 -1.92
N LEU A 459 -7.12 -4.60 -1.53
CA LEU A 459 -6.21 -3.57 -0.98
C LEU A 459 -5.45 -4.04 0.26
N TRP A 460 -6.03 -4.93 1.08
CA TRP A 460 -5.38 -5.47 2.27
C TRP A 460 -4.15 -6.30 1.92
N LEU A 461 -4.19 -6.98 0.76
CA LEU A 461 -3.09 -7.80 0.26
C LEU A 461 -1.97 -6.95 -0.33
N VAL A 462 -2.23 -5.77 -0.88
CA VAL A 462 -1.23 -4.93 -1.58
C VAL A 462 0.06 -4.69 -0.76
N PRO A 463 0.04 -4.13 0.47
CA PRO A 463 1.26 -3.91 1.25
C PRO A 463 1.91 -5.22 1.73
N LEU A 464 1.10 -6.26 1.98
CA LEU A 464 1.56 -7.56 2.45
C LEU A 464 2.31 -8.32 1.36
N ALA A 465 1.74 -8.35 0.15
CA ALA A 465 2.28 -8.99 -1.04
C ALA A 465 3.62 -8.38 -1.43
N VAL A 466 3.75 -7.05 -1.36
CA VAL A 466 5.01 -6.32 -1.62
C VAL A 466 6.12 -6.66 -0.60
N LEU A 467 5.77 -6.85 0.68
CA LEU A 467 6.73 -7.26 1.70
C LEU A 467 7.08 -8.76 1.58
N ALA A 468 6.11 -9.61 1.24
CA ALA A 468 6.25 -11.06 1.12
C ALA A 468 6.95 -11.50 -0.18
N ILE A 469 6.46 -11.06 -1.34
CA ILE A 469 6.75 -11.58 -2.68
C ILE A 469 7.63 -10.58 -3.47
N PRO A 470 8.92 -10.87 -3.68
CA PRO A 470 9.86 -10.02 -4.40
C PRO A 470 9.77 -10.20 -5.94
N HIS A 471 8.56 -10.19 -6.52
CA HIS A 471 8.34 -10.43 -7.96
C HIS A 471 7.38 -9.40 -8.59
N THR A 472 7.93 -8.31 -9.12
CA THR A 472 7.18 -7.17 -9.69
C THR A 472 6.17 -7.57 -10.76
N ARG A 473 6.61 -8.30 -11.80
CA ARG A 473 5.74 -8.73 -12.92
C ARG A 473 4.50 -9.50 -12.44
N LEU A 474 4.70 -10.43 -11.49
CA LEU A 474 3.64 -11.26 -10.92
C LEU A 474 2.65 -10.44 -10.07
N LEU A 475 3.15 -9.49 -9.26
CA LEU A 475 2.30 -8.61 -8.46
C LEU A 475 1.46 -7.68 -9.33
N PHE A 476 2.03 -7.04 -10.35
CA PHE A 476 1.25 -6.21 -11.27
C PHE A 476 0.23 -7.03 -12.07
N ALA A 477 0.59 -8.22 -12.55
CA ALA A 477 -0.36 -9.10 -13.25
C ALA A 477 -1.59 -9.43 -12.39
N TRP A 478 -1.38 -9.81 -11.11
CA TRP A 478 -2.49 -10.01 -10.17
C TRP A 478 -3.28 -8.71 -9.94
N MET A 479 -2.63 -7.59 -9.63
CA MET A 479 -3.32 -6.33 -9.32
C MET A 479 -4.15 -5.79 -10.50
N ILE A 480 -3.69 -6.00 -11.75
CA ILE A 480 -4.47 -5.66 -12.95
C ILE A 480 -5.69 -6.58 -13.07
N ILE A 481 -5.51 -7.90 -12.97
CA ILE A 481 -6.60 -8.88 -13.06
C ILE A 481 -7.68 -8.62 -12.00
N ASP A 482 -7.27 -8.39 -10.75
CA ASP A 482 -8.15 -8.16 -9.60
C ASP A 482 -8.92 -6.83 -9.76
N ALA A 483 -8.25 -5.75 -10.17
CA ALA A 483 -8.89 -4.47 -10.47
C ALA A 483 -9.88 -4.52 -11.66
N LEU A 484 -9.62 -5.37 -12.67
CA LEU A 484 -10.51 -5.55 -13.82
C LEU A 484 -11.84 -6.23 -13.45
N VAL A 485 -11.93 -6.98 -12.34
CA VAL A 485 -13.21 -7.57 -11.85
C VAL A 485 -14.27 -6.49 -11.58
N TRP A 486 -13.86 -5.24 -11.35
CA TRP A 486 -14.78 -4.11 -11.17
C TRP A 486 -15.71 -3.90 -12.36
N ILE A 487 -15.25 -4.15 -13.60
CA ILE A 487 -16.02 -3.89 -14.83
C ILE A 487 -17.27 -4.79 -14.91
N PRO A 488 -17.18 -6.14 -14.88
CA PRO A 488 -18.36 -7.00 -14.84
C PRO A 488 -19.14 -6.86 -13.54
N ARG A 489 -18.48 -6.58 -12.40
CA ARG A 489 -19.18 -6.39 -11.11
C ARG A 489 -20.17 -5.23 -11.15
N MET A 490 -19.82 -4.11 -11.78
CA MET A 490 -20.75 -2.99 -11.96
C MET A 490 -21.94 -3.37 -12.87
N SER A 491 -21.75 -4.30 -13.81
CA SER A 491 -22.85 -4.78 -14.67
C SER A 491 -23.95 -5.51 -13.89
N LEU A 492 -23.60 -6.28 -12.84
CA LEU A 492 -24.59 -6.96 -11.99
C LEU A 492 -25.61 -6.02 -11.33
N PHE A 493 -25.19 -4.82 -10.98
CA PHE A 493 -26.02 -3.83 -10.27
C PHE A 493 -26.91 -2.98 -11.21
N LEU A 494 -26.85 -3.24 -12.53
CA LEU A 494 -27.73 -2.62 -13.51
C LEU A 494 -29.09 -3.31 -13.58
N ASP A 495 -30.09 -2.53 -13.98
CA ASP A 495 -31.38 -3.05 -14.44
C ASP A 495 -31.14 -4.06 -15.59
N ALA A 496 -31.90 -5.14 -15.65
CA ALA A 496 -31.66 -6.23 -16.60
C ALA A 496 -31.61 -5.77 -18.07
N GLU A 497 -32.45 -4.79 -18.44
CA GLU A 497 -32.51 -4.17 -19.77
C GLU A 497 -31.24 -3.36 -20.14
N ARG A 498 -30.40 -3.02 -19.15
CA ARG A 498 -29.20 -2.16 -19.29
C ARG A 498 -27.88 -2.92 -19.15
N ARG A 499 -27.92 -4.23 -18.84
CA ARG A 499 -26.72 -5.05 -18.63
C ARG A 499 -25.91 -5.20 -19.92
N TRP A 500 -24.70 -4.65 -19.92
CA TRP A 500 -23.76 -4.75 -21.06
C TRP A 500 -22.89 -6.02 -21.01
N LEU A 501 -22.88 -6.76 -19.90
CA LEU A 501 -22.21 -8.06 -19.75
C LEU A 501 -23.15 -9.09 -19.10
N PRO A 502 -23.23 -10.32 -19.64
CA PRO A 502 -23.85 -11.45 -18.98
C PRO A 502 -23.14 -11.82 -17.65
N ASP A 503 -23.91 -12.31 -16.69
CA ASP A 503 -23.47 -12.59 -15.31
C ASP A 503 -22.34 -13.64 -15.24
N GLU A 504 -22.22 -14.53 -16.24
CA GLU A 504 -21.13 -15.51 -16.36
C GLU A 504 -19.75 -14.85 -16.47
N TRP A 505 -19.65 -13.65 -17.04
CA TRP A 505 -18.38 -12.89 -17.13
C TRP A 505 -17.90 -12.42 -15.76
N PHE A 506 -18.82 -12.10 -14.85
CA PHE A 506 -18.46 -11.83 -13.47
C PHE A 506 -17.94 -13.10 -12.80
N THR A 507 -18.66 -14.21 -12.90
CA THR A 507 -18.23 -15.51 -12.35
C THR A 507 -16.85 -15.95 -12.88
N ALA A 508 -16.61 -15.78 -14.18
CA ALA A 508 -15.31 -16.09 -14.80
C ALA A 508 -14.18 -15.19 -14.29
N THR A 509 -14.38 -13.87 -14.21
CA THR A 509 -13.35 -12.94 -13.73
C THR A 509 -13.06 -13.10 -12.23
N VAL A 510 -14.08 -13.40 -11.41
CA VAL A 510 -13.89 -13.76 -9.99
C VAL A 510 -13.08 -15.05 -9.86
N MET A 511 -13.35 -16.08 -10.67
CA MET A 511 -12.54 -17.31 -10.69
C MET A 511 -11.08 -17.04 -11.07
N VAL A 512 -10.83 -16.22 -12.10
CA VAL A 512 -9.46 -15.84 -12.50
C VAL A 512 -8.75 -15.05 -11.39
N ARG A 513 -9.45 -14.13 -10.70
CA ARG A 513 -8.93 -13.45 -9.49
C ARG A 513 -8.55 -14.44 -8.40
N ALA A 514 -9.45 -15.38 -8.06
CA ALA A 514 -9.20 -16.39 -7.02
C ALA A 514 -7.99 -17.26 -7.36
N LEU A 515 -7.87 -17.72 -8.62
CA LEU A 515 -6.72 -18.48 -9.12
C LEU A 515 -5.41 -17.69 -9.04
N MET A 516 -5.42 -16.39 -9.34
CA MET A 516 -4.23 -15.53 -9.17
C MET A 516 -3.83 -15.38 -7.69
N VAL A 517 -4.78 -15.20 -6.76
CA VAL A 517 -4.48 -15.14 -5.32
C VAL A 517 -3.95 -16.48 -4.80
N VAL A 518 -4.48 -17.62 -5.29
CA VAL A 518 -3.93 -18.96 -5.02
C VAL A 518 -2.51 -19.09 -5.56
N ALA A 519 -2.21 -18.61 -6.78
CA ALA A 519 -0.87 -18.65 -7.35
C ALA A 519 0.14 -17.82 -6.51
N LEU A 520 -0.26 -16.64 -6.02
CA LEU A 520 0.55 -15.86 -5.07
C LEU A 520 0.80 -16.64 -3.76
N CYS A 521 -0.22 -17.33 -3.23
CA CYS A 521 -0.06 -18.18 -2.05
C CYS A 521 0.91 -19.35 -2.30
N VAL A 522 0.82 -20.01 -3.45
CA VAL A 522 1.75 -21.09 -3.85
C VAL A 522 3.19 -20.58 -3.94
N VAL A 523 3.43 -19.39 -4.50
CA VAL A 523 4.77 -18.78 -4.54
C VAL A 523 5.30 -18.48 -3.13
N VAL A 524 4.47 -17.98 -2.21
CA VAL A 524 4.87 -17.74 -0.81
C VAL A 524 5.15 -19.06 -0.07
N LEU A 525 4.30 -20.08 -0.23
CA LEU A 525 4.54 -21.40 0.34
C LEU A 525 5.82 -22.03 -0.21
N TRP A 526 6.06 -21.94 -1.53
CA TRP A 526 7.28 -22.44 -2.13
C TRP A 526 8.54 -21.77 -1.54
N GLN A 527 8.55 -20.44 -1.37
CA GLN A 527 9.65 -19.72 -0.70
C GLN A 527 9.86 -20.13 0.77
N ILE A 528 8.80 -20.44 1.50
CA ILE A 528 8.88 -20.90 2.90
C ILE A 528 9.57 -22.27 2.99
N TRP A 529 9.34 -23.17 2.04
CA TRP A 529 9.98 -24.48 1.98
C TRP A 529 11.36 -24.45 1.31
N HIS A 530 11.64 -23.48 0.43
CA HIS A 530 12.92 -23.28 -0.27
C HIS A 530 13.61 -21.97 0.18
N PRO A 531 13.97 -21.82 1.47
CA PRO A 531 14.49 -20.56 2.01
C PRO A 531 15.88 -20.16 1.48
N ALA A 532 16.55 -21.05 0.75
CA ALA A 532 17.78 -20.73 0.01
C ALA A 532 17.51 -19.90 -1.27
N GLU A 533 16.25 -19.85 -1.72
CA GLU A 533 15.81 -19.16 -2.94
C GLU A 533 14.92 -17.93 -2.60
N ASP A 534 14.64 -17.70 -1.32
CA ASP A 534 13.94 -16.49 -0.85
C ASP A 534 14.85 -15.25 -1.03
N LEU A 535 14.61 -14.52 -2.12
CA LEU A 535 15.35 -13.32 -2.54
C LEU A 535 15.42 -12.22 -1.46
N VAL A 536 14.48 -12.21 -0.50
CA VAL A 536 14.49 -11.26 0.63
C VAL A 536 15.51 -11.67 1.71
N ARG A 537 15.76 -12.98 1.87
CA ARG A 537 16.69 -13.54 2.85
C ARG A 537 18.12 -13.61 2.30
N THR A 538 18.27 -13.95 1.02
CA THR A 538 19.58 -14.07 0.35
C THR A 538 20.23 -12.75 -0.03
N GLY A 539 19.51 -11.63 0.12
CA GLY A 539 20.00 -10.30 -0.25
C GLY A 539 20.13 -10.12 -1.75
N ALA A 540 19.13 -10.57 -2.53
CA ALA A 540 19.23 -10.68 -3.99
C ALA A 540 19.39 -9.35 -4.75
N GLY A 541 19.31 -8.21 -4.07
CA GLY A 541 19.66 -6.92 -4.66
C GLY A 541 21.14 -6.63 -4.50
N ARG A 542 21.87 -6.44 -5.62
CA ARG A 542 23.18 -5.77 -5.57
C ARG A 542 23.01 -4.41 -4.90
N VAL A 543 23.89 -4.13 -3.94
CA VAL A 543 23.89 -2.89 -3.17
C VAL A 543 24.98 -1.96 -3.71
N ALA A 544 24.80 -0.64 -3.58
CA ALA A 544 25.85 0.32 -3.91
C ALA A 544 27.06 0.09 -2.98
N SER A 545 28.25 -0.12 -3.56
CA SER A 545 29.44 -0.61 -2.86
C SER A 545 29.86 0.24 -1.66
N GLY A 546 30.16 -0.39 -0.52
CA GLY A 546 30.72 0.32 0.64
C GLY A 546 31.28 -0.57 1.75
N PRO A 547 31.94 0.03 2.77
CA PRO A 547 32.51 -0.69 3.90
C PRO A 547 31.42 -1.38 4.73
N GLY A 548 31.54 -2.68 4.94
CA GLY A 548 30.48 -3.52 5.55
C GLY A 548 29.76 -4.43 4.56
N SER A 549 29.91 -4.18 3.25
CA SER A 549 29.57 -5.18 2.23
C SER A 549 30.33 -6.48 2.46
N HIS A 550 29.64 -7.63 2.40
CA HIS A 550 30.31 -8.90 2.13
C HIS A 550 31.00 -8.85 0.76
N SER A 551 31.93 -9.79 0.50
CA SER A 551 32.67 -9.90 -0.76
C SER A 551 31.80 -10.15 -2.01
N ASP A 552 30.48 -10.36 -1.85
CA ASP A 552 29.50 -10.54 -2.94
C ASP A 552 28.56 -9.33 -3.18
N GLY A 553 28.66 -8.25 -2.39
CA GLY A 553 27.86 -7.03 -2.57
C GLY A 553 26.45 -7.05 -1.96
N ARG A 554 26.15 -7.90 -0.97
CA ARG A 554 24.77 -8.15 -0.49
C ARG A 554 24.53 -7.93 1.01
N VAL A 555 23.42 -7.26 1.34
CA VAL A 555 22.84 -7.17 2.70
C VAL A 555 21.84 -8.31 2.93
N ARG A 556 21.96 -9.06 4.03
CA ARG A 556 21.13 -10.25 4.34
C ARG A 556 20.38 -10.08 5.67
N TYR A 557 19.06 -10.23 5.65
CA TYR A 557 18.20 -10.24 6.84
C TYR A 557 17.59 -11.63 7.06
N ASP A 558 17.22 -11.95 8.30
CA ASP A 558 16.34 -13.09 8.57
C ASP A 558 14.89 -12.73 8.22
N ASP A 559 14.41 -11.60 8.76
CA ASP A 559 13.14 -11.00 8.36
C ASP A 559 13.15 -9.48 8.62
N PRO A 560 13.15 -8.62 7.58
CA PRO A 560 13.06 -7.16 7.74
C PRO A 560 11.84 -6.70 8.56
N ALA A 561 10.73 -7.45 8.49
CA ALA A 561 9.52 -7.20 9.27
C ALA A 561 9.51 -7.92 10.64
N GLY A 562 10.48 -8.80 10.91
CA GLY A 562 10.45 -9.75 12.03
C GLY A 562 10.59 -9.11 13.40
N GLY A 563 11.23 -7.94 13.49
CA GLY A 563 11.33 -7.19 14.74
C GLY A 563 12.14 -7.92 15.80
N VAL A 564 11.46 -8.46 16.82
CA VAL A 564 12.08 -9.32 17.85
C VAL A 564 12.34 -10.75 17.37
N LEU A 565 11.70 -11.16 16.26
CA LEU A 565 11.91 -12.45 15.60
C LEU A 565 13.08 -12.42 14.60
N ASP A 566 13.49 -11.24 14.14
CA ASP A 566 14.56 -11.07 13.16
C ASP A 566 15.90 -11.55 13.74
N GLY A 567 16.37 -12.72 13.29
CA GLY A 567 17.58 -13.40 13.75
C GLY A 567 17.41 -14.27 15.01
N ALA A 568 16.19 -14.39 15.56
CA ALA A 568 15.95 -15.13 16.80
C ALA A 568 16.10 -16.66 16.61
N PRO A 569 16.59 -17.43 17.61
CA PRO A 569 16.63 -18.88 17.54
C PRO A 569 15.22 -19.50 17.63
N ASP A 570 14.98 -20.57 16.88
CA ASP A 570 13.75 -21.37 17.02
C ASP A 570 13.86 -22.33 18.20
N ARG A 571 12.81 -22.40 19.03
CA ARG A 571 12.69 -23.34 20.17
C ARG A 571 11.80 -24.54 19.85
N LEU A 572 10.85 -24.39 18.92
CA LEU A 572 9.98 -25.46 18.45
C LEU A 572 10.17 -25.72 16.94
N GLY A 573 9.77 -26.90 16.49
CA GLY A 573 9.81 -27.32 15.08
C GLY A 573 10.70 -28.54 14.83
N ARG A 574 10.48 -29.21 13.68
CA ARG A 574 11.05 -30.54 13.36
C ARG A 574 12.58 -30.58 13.30
N TRP A 575 13.23 -29.42 13.13
CA TRP A 575 14.67 -29.29 12.87
C TRP A 575 15.51 -28.86 14.07
N THR A 576 14.89 -28.46 15.19
CA THR A 576 15.58 -27.99 16.41
C THR A 576 16.58 -29.01 16.95
N LYS A 577 16.23 -30.31 16.95
CA LYS A 577 17.14 -31.40 17.38
C LYS A 577 18.30 -31.69 16.41
N ARG A 578 18.30 -31.16 15.17
CA ARG A 578 19.37 -31.36 14.18
C ARG A 578 20.40 -30.21 14.11
N ARG A 579 20.14 -29.07 14.75
CA ARG A 579 21.06 -27.92 14.84
C ARG A 579 21.51 -27.67 16.28
N LYS A 580 22.53 -28.43 16.73
CA LYS A 580 23.29 -28.09 17.95
C LYS A 580 24.23 -26.90 17.76
N ALA A 581 24.68 -26.64 16.53
CA ALA A 581 25.24 -25.35 16.17
C ALA A 581 24.10 -24.34 15.97
N PRO A 582 24.12 -23.16 16.63
CA PRO A 582 23.25 -22.06 16.20
C PRO A 582 23.59 -21.69 14.75
N VAL A 583 22.65 -21.08 14.03
CA VAL A 583 22.99 -20.35 12.81
C VAL A 583 23.73 -19.09 13.26
N VAL A 584 25.05 -19.20 13.40
CA VAL A 584 25.92 -18.03 13.55
C VAL A 584 25.89 -17.28 12.23
N TYR A 585 24.97 -16.32 12.14
CA TYR A 585 25.07 -15.27 11.14
C TYR A 585 26.42 -14.56 11.38
N PRO A 586 27.37 -14.54 10.43
CA PRO A 586 28.73 -14.04 10.71
C PRO A 586 28.78 -12.60 11.21
N TRP A 587 27.75 -11.80 10.92
CA TRP A 587 27.58 -10.43 11.38
C TRP A 587 27.05 -10.29 12.83
N SER A 588 26.57 -11.36 13.47
CA SER A 588 25.99 -11.30 14.83
C SER A 588 27.03 -11.13 15.97
N LEU A 589 28.32 -11.03 15.61
CA LEU A 589 29.43 -10.83 16.53
C LEU A 589 29.87 -9.35 16.66
N SER A 590 29.38 -8.47 15.77
CA SER A 590 29.63 -7.02 15.88
C SER A 590 28.54 -6.38 16.75
N PRO A 591 28.88 -5.68 17.85
CA PRO A 591 27.91 -4.82 18.51
C PRO A 591 27.52 -3.71 17.54
N ALA A 592 26.21 -3.52 17.31
CA ALA A 592 25.74 -2.34 16.61
C ALA A 592 26.18 -1.09 17.41
N PRO A 593 26.75 -0.07 16.77
CA PRO A 593 27.05 1.18 17.48
C PRO A 593 25.75 1.71 18.07
N ALA A 594 25.77 2.02 19.36
CA ALA A 594 24.62 2.63 20.01
C ALA A 594 24.38 4.00 19.38
N LEU A 595 23.35 4.11 18.55
CA LEU A 595 22.82 5.39 18.11
C LEU A 595 22.25 6.08 19.35
N SER A 596 23.06 6.94 19.97
CA SER A 596 22.61 7.90 20.97
C SER A 596 21.45 8.70 20.39
N VAL A 597 20.43 8.92 21.22
CA VAL A 597 19.17 9.56 20.79
C VAL A 597 19.33 11.09 20.68
N GLU A 598 20.48 11.61 21.10
CA GLU A 598 20.84 13.03 21.16
C GLU A 598 21.46 13.52 19.82
N ALA A 599 20.64 13.53 18.76
CA ALA A 599 20.95 14.21 17.49
C ALA A 599 19.70 14.66 16.72
N LEU A 600 18.58 14.90 17.42
CA LEU A 600 17.34 15.49 16.88
C LEU A 600 16.76 16.48 17.89
N SER A 601 17.56 17.47 18.28
CA SER A 601 17.08 18.69 18.93
C SER A 601 16.16 19.44 17.96
N VAL A 602 14.91 19.67 18.39
CA VAL A 602 13.99 20.59 17.73
C VAL A 602 14.26 21.97 18.30
N ASP A 603 14.90 22.83 17.53
CA ASP A 603 15.03 24.27 17.79
C ASP A 603 15.31 25.00 16.46
N GLU A 604 15.25 26.34 16.49
CA GLU A 604 15.42 27.26 15.35
C GLU A 604 14.38 27.11 14.21
N LEU A 605 13.10 27.21 14.57
CA LEU A 605 12.13 27.91 13.70
C LEU A 605 12.05 29.38 14.15
N SER A 606 12.97 30.19 13.65
CA SER A 606 13.04 31.63 13.95
C SER A 606 11.89 32.40 13.29
N VAL A 607 10.82 32.64 14.06
CA VAL A 607 9.77 33.60 13.70
C VAL A 607 10.15 34.96 14.28
N GLU A 608 10.54 35.91 13.41
CA GLU A 608 10.24 37.36 13.54
C GLU A 608 10.96 38.18 12.45
N GLU A 609 10.22 38.61 11.42
CA GLU A 609 10.61 39.74 10.55
C GLU A 609 9.34 40.46 10.06
N LEU A 610 8.54 41.04 10.98
CA LEU A 610 7.34 41.78 10.58
C LEU A 610 6.82 42.87 11.55
N SER A 611 7.69 43.60 12.24
CA SER A 611 7.42 45.01 12.63
C SER A 611 8.66 45.72 13.15
N GLY A 612 9.06 46.83 12.53
CA GLY A 612 10.02 47.77 13.12
C GLY A 612 9.30 48.87 13.93
N GLY A 613 9.91 49.39 14.99
CA GLY A 613 9.30 50.48 15.76
C GLY A 613 9.97 50.86 17.09
N ALA A 614 10.96 51.75 17.00
CA ALA A 614 11.32 52.78 17.99
C ALA A 614 11.56 52.47 19.49
N SER A 615 12.72 52.99 19.93
CA SER A 615 12.96 53.65 21.23
C SER A 615 13.17 52.81 22.51
N SER A 616 14.17 53.26 23.26
CA SER A 616 14.51 52.82 24.61
C SER A 616 13.62 53.46 25.70
N ARG A 617 13.46 52.77 26.84
CA ARG A 617 13.87 53.29 28.17
C ARG A 617 13.77 52.27 29.33
N SER A 618 14.82 52.29 30.14
CA SER A 618 14.92 52.05 31.59
C SER A 618 13.70 51.55 32.43
N THR A 619 13.93 50.46 33.18
CA THR A 619 13.58 50.23 34.61
C THR A 619 12.16 50.54 35.14
N GLY A 620 11.50 49.54 35.72
CA GLY A 620 10.35 49.76 36.64
C GLY A 620 9.73 48.45 37.14
N THR A 621 9.70 48.23 38.46
CA THR A 621 9.11 47.05 39.12
C THR A 621 7.69 47.35 39.64
N ILE A 622 6.92 46.30 39.97
CA ILE A 622 5.70 46.27 40.83
C ILE A 622 4.33 46.35 40.11
N GLN A 623 3.78 45.16 39.82
CA GLN A 623 2.52 44.61 40.40
C GLN A 623 1.15 45.32 40.14
N PRO A 624 -0.02 44.83 40.61
CA PRO A 624 -0.98 44.20 39.70
C PRO A 624 -2.44 44.71 39.75
N GLU A 625 -3.22 44.31 38.74
CA GLU A 625 -4.62 43.86 38.88
C GLU A 625 -4.96 42.85 37.77
#